data_AF-A0A921FJR5-F1
#
_entry.id   AF-A0A921FJR5-F1
#
_cell.length_a   1.000
_cell.length_b   1.000
_cell.length_c   1.000
_cell.angle_alpha   90.00
_cell.angle_beta   90.00
_cell.angle_gamma   90.00
#
_symmetry.space_group_name_H-M   'P 1'
#
loop_
_entity.id
_entity.type
_entity.pdbx_description
1 polymer ?
#
loop_
_entity_poly.entity_id
_entity_poly.type
_entity_poly.pdbx_seq_one_letter_code
_entity_poly.pdbx_strand_id
1 'polypeptide(L)'
;MSERYGIGEVAKKLQVSTRTLRFYDQKGLLKPTKAENGYRFYNEDQVQQLQVIIYLKELGFSLAKIKTLLQADHAQESLALLVNAQLQNNNEEIEKFQTQQKQLHDLQKILTKQSNLELTDLTKMMTNETILKKFRRRMLVYGLLLDAIEIIGIILAFYFGKRGNDIGVIASVGIMLLVVVFGAFKLSLSYYKAVAYVCPHCGHTFVPSFRTFMFAAHTPKMRRLRCPNCHEKSYCLEVGR
;
A
#
# COMPACT_ATOMS: atom_id res chain seq x y z
N MET A 1 -42.37 -35.64 -18.99
CA MET A 1 -40.97 -36.13 -18.97
C MET A 1 -40.09 -34.98 -18.52
N SER A 2 -39.36 -35.11 -17.41
CA SER A 2 -38.36 -34.11 -17.00
C SER A 2 -37.25 -34.06 -18.05
N GLU A 3 -37.00 -32.91 -18.67
CA GLU A 3 -35.88 -32.72 -19.60
C GLU A 3 -34.56 -33.12 -18.92
N ARG A 4 -33.77 -33.93 -19.62
CA ARG A 4 -32.45 -34.40 -19.19
C ARG A 4 -31.43 -34.04 -20.25
N TYR A 5 -30.41 -33.30 -19.85
CA TYR A 5 -29.34 -32.82 -20.71
C TYR A 5 -28.11 -33.69 -20.54
N GLY A 6 -27.53 -34.14 -21.64
CA GLY A 6 -26.25 -34.84 -21.64
C GLY A 6 -25.10 -33.91 -21.26
N ILE A 7 -24.01 -34.46 -20.72
CA ILE A 7 -22.83 -33.66 -20.32
C ILE A 7 -22.27 -32.77 -21.45
N GLY A 8 -22.35 -33.21 -22.71
CA GLY A 8 -21.90 -32.42 -23.86
C GLY A 8 -22.80 -31.21 -24.14
N GLU A 9 -24.11 -31.39 -23.99
CA GLU A 9 -25.10 -30.32 -24.17
C GLU A 9 -24.96 -29.27 -23.06
N VAL A 10 -24.83 -29.71 -21.80
CA VAL A 10 -24.60 -28.81 -20.67
C VAL A 10 -23.28 -28.06 -20.80
N ALA A 11 -22.21 -28.75 -21.20
CA ALA A 11 -20.91 -28.13 -21.45
C ALA A 11 -21.02 -27.01 -22.51
N LYS A 12 -21.75 -27.26 -23.60
CA LYS A 12 -21.99 -26.26 -24.65
C LYS A 12 -22.88 -25.11 -24.15
N LYS A 13 -23.98 -25.40 -23.43
CA LYS A 13 -24.92 -24.41 -22.88
C LYS A 13 -24.22 -23.45 -21.90
N LEU A 14 -23.33 -23.98 -21.05
CA LEU A 14 -22.61 -23.22 -20.03
C LEU A 14 -21.20 -22.77 -20.45
N GLN A 15 -20.82 -22.97 -21.72
CA GLN A 15 -19.52 -22.59 -22.27
C GLN A 15 -18.31 -23.11 -21.48
N VAL A 16 -18.40 -24.31 -20.92
CA VAL A 16 -17.32 -24.96 -20.19
C VAL A 16 -16.93 -26.28 -20.84
N SER A 17 -15.73 -26.77 -20.53
CA SER A 17 -15.34 -28.10 -21.00
C SER A 17 -16.13 -29.20 -20.28
N THR A 18 -16.36 -30.33 -20.95
CA THR A 18 -16.90 -31.53 -20.30
C THR A 18 -15.99 -32.04 -19.16
N ARG A 19 -14.67 -31.74 -19.24
CA ARG A 19 -13.70 -31.99 -18.17
C ARG A 19 -14.03 -31.17 -16.92
N THR A 20 -14.43 -29.91 -17.05
CA THR A 20 -14.85 -29.05 -15.93
C THR A 20 -16.05 -29.64 -15.21
N LEU A 21 -17.06 -30.10 -15.95
CA LEU A 21 -18.25 -30.74 -15.35
C LEU A 21 -17.90 -32.05 -14.64
N ARG A 22 -17.03 -32.89 -15.22
CA ARG A 22 -16.50 -34.09 -14.55
C ARG A 22 -15.71 -33.76 -13.29
N PHE A 23 -14.97 -32.65 -13.31
CA PHE A 23 -14.21 -32.18 -12.16
C PHE A 23 -15.12 -31.74 -11.01
N TYR A 24 -16.22 -31.04 -11.31
CA TYR A 24 -17.21 -30.67 -10.29
C TYR A 24 -17.95 -31.87 -9.69
N ASP A 25 -18.26 -32.89 -10.50
CA ASP A 25 -18.73 -34.21 -10.04
C ASP A 25 -17.72 -34.86 -9.08
N GLN A 26 -16.44 -34.96 -9.49
CA GLN A 26 -15.37 -35.54 -8.67
C GLN A 26 -15.13 -34.79 -7.35
N LYS A 27 -15.26 -33.46 -7.35
CA LYS A 27 -15.13 -32.64 -6.12
C LYS A 27 -16.39 -32.66 -5.26
N GLY A 28 -17.45 -33.36 -5.70
CA GLY A 28 -18.72 -33.44 -5.01
C GLY A 28 -19.40 -32.09 -4.87
N LEU A 29 -19.21 -31.20 -5.85
CA LEU A 29 -19.86 -29.90 -5.91
C LEU A 29 -21.30 -30.04 -6.44
N LEU A 30 -21.46 -30.88 -7.46
CA LEU A 30 -22.76 -31.24 -8.02
C LEU A 30 -22.67 -32.63 -8.63
N LYS A 31 -23.56 -33.54 -8.21
CA LYS A 31 -23.55 -34.94 -8.69
C LYS A 31 -24.60 -35.14 -9.79
N PRO A 32 -24.22 -35.52 -11.02
CA PRO A 32 -25.18 -35.83 -12.08
C PRO A 32 -25.94 -37.13 -11.81
N THR A 33 -27.05 -37.30 -12.50
CA THR A 33 -27.69 -38.62 -12.65
C THR A 33 -26.84 -39.45 -13.61
N LYS A 34 -26.48 -40.67 -13.21
CA LYS A 34 -25.73 -41.61 -14.06
C LYS A 34 -26.69 -42.65 -14.64
N ALA A 35 -26.67 -42.85 -15.95
CA ALA A 35 -27.32 -43.98 -16.60
C ALA A 35 -26.52 -45.27 -16.38
N GLU A 36 -27.13 -46.42 -16.65
CA GLU A 36 -26.51 -47.74 -16.47
C GLU A 36 -25.19 -47.90 -17.25
N ASN A 37 -25.10 -47.27 -18.42
CA ASN A 37 -23.88 -47.23 -19.25
C ASN A 37 -22.82 -46.21 -18.79
N GLY A 38 -23.02 -45.56 -17.64
CA GLY A 38 -22.08 -44.59 -17.06
C GLY A 38 -22.16 -43.17 -17.65
N TYR A 39 -23.09 -42.91 -18.58
CA TYR A 39 -23.32 -41.57 -19.11
C TYR A 39 -23.94 -40.65 -18.04
N ARG A 40 -23.54 -39.37 -18.06
CA ARG A 40 -23.98 -38.35 -17.11
C ARG A 40 -25.07 -37.49 -17.73
N PHE A 41 -26.17 -37.37 -17.00
CA PHE A 41 -27.31 -36.54 -17.33
C PHE A 41 -27.60 -35.55 -16.20
N TYR A 42 -28.03 -34.36 -16.59
CA TYR A 42 -28.40 -33.28 -15.68
C TYR A 42 -29.85 -32.90 -15.95
N ASN A 43 -30.63 -32.66 -14.90
CA ASN A 43 -31.94 -32.01 -15.05
C ASN A 43 -31.77 -30.48 -15.09
N GLU A 44 -32.85 -29.74 -15.37
CA GLU A 44 -32.76 -28.28 -15.48
C GLU A 44 -32.30 -27.60 -14.18
N ASP A 45 -32.75 -28.08 -13.01
CA ASP A 45 -32.32 -27.55 -11.70
C ASP A 45 -30.80 -27.68 -11.50
N GLN A 46 -30.23 -28.83 -11.90
CA GLN A 46 -28.79 -29.06 -11.84
C GLN A 46 -28.03 -28.17 -12.82
N VAL A 47 -28.61 -27.86 -13.98
CA VAL A 47 -28.02 -26.92 -14.93
C VAL A 47 -28.00 -25.50 -14.35
N GLN A 48 -29.08 -25.07 -13.69
CA GLN A 48 -29.12 -23.77 -13.00
C GLN A 48 -28.10 -23.71 -11.85
N GLN A 49 -27.98 -24.77 -11.04
CA GLN A 49 -26.96 -24.85 -9.99
C GLN A 49 -25.54 -24.77 -10.56
N LEU A 50 -25.26 -25.47 -11.67
CA LEU A 50 -23.97 -25.37 -12.36
C LEU A 50 -23.68 -23.95 -12.86
N GLN A 51 -24.69 -23.24 -13.35
CA GLN A 51 -24.54 -21.85 -13.79
C GLN A 51 -24.10 -20.94 -12.63
N VAL A 52 -24.71 -21.09 -11.45
CA VAL A 52 -24.31 -20.34 -10.23
C VAL A 52 -22.88 -20.69 -9.80
N ILE A 53 -22.52 -21.98 -9.80
CA ILE A 53 -21.17 -22.44 -9.46
C ILE A 53 -20.12 -21.80 -10.38
N ILE A 54 -20.38 -21.79 -11.70
CA ILE A 54 -19.46 -21.24 -12.69
C ILE A 54 -19.31 -19.73 -12.48
N TYR A 55 -20.41 -19.01 -12.31
CA TYR A 55 -20.39 -17.57 -12.05
C TYR A 55 -19.58 -17.22 -10.80
N LEU A 56 -19.80 -17.91 -9.68
CA LEU A 56 -19.02 -17.68 -8.46
C LEU A 56 -17.53 -18.03 -8.67
N LYS A 57 -17.21 -19.06 -9.45
CA LYS A 57 -15.81 -19.40 -9.75
C LYS A 57 -15.12 -18.29 -10.56
N GLU A 58 -15.82 -17.67 -11.49
CA GLU A 58 -15.36 -16.53 -12.30
C GLU A 58 -15.12 -15.29 -11.44
N LEU A 59 -15.96 -15.05 -10.43
CA LEU A 59 -15.79 -13.97 -9.45
C LEU A 59 -14.61 -14.20 -8.47
N GLY A 60 -13.86 -15.30 -8.61
CA GLY A 60 -12.67 -15.59 -7.82
C GLY A 60 -12.91 -16.44 -6.58
N PHE A 61 -14.13 -16.93 -6.35
CA PHE A 61 -14.38 -17.83 -5.23
C PHE A 61 -13.66 -19.17 -5.40
N SER A 62 -13.25 -19.76 -4.28
CA SER A 62 -12.72 -21.12 -4.25
C SER A 62 -13.86 -22.14 -4.25
N LEU A 63 -13.61 -23.32 -4.82
CA LEU A 63 -14.62 -24.39 -4.85
C LEU A 63 -15.06 -24.81 -3.44
N ALA A 64 -14.17 -24.73 -2.45
CA ALA A 64 -14.51 -24.98 -1.06
C ALA A 64 -15.57 -24.00 -0.55
N LYS A 65 -15.38 -22.68 -0.76
CA LYS A 65 -16.35 -21.66 -0.38
C LYS A 65 -17.69 -21.83 -1.10
N ILE A 66 -17.66 -22.13 -2.39
CA ILE A 66 -18.86 -22.40 -3.19
C ILE A 66 -19.62 -23.60 -2.64
N LYS A 67 -18.92 -24.69 -2.28
CA LYS A 67 -19.55 -25.86 -1.67
C LYS A 67 -20.24 -25.54 -0.34
N THR A 68 -19.59 -24.77 0.52
CA THR A 68 -20.17 -24.33 1.80
C THR A 68 -21.42 -23.48 1.59
N LEU A 69 -21.41 -22.58 0.61
CA LEU A 69 -22.56 -21.75 0.24
C LEU A 69 -23.77 -22.59 -0.20
N LEU A 70 -23.54 -23.60 -1.04
CA LEU A 70 -24.59 -24.48 -1.54
C LEU A 70 -25.19 -25.39 -0.47
N GLN A 71 -24.54 -25.54 0.69
CA GLN A 71 -24.96 -26.41 1.79
C GLN A 71 -25.54 -25.63 2.98
N ALA A 72 -25.53 -24.30 2.96
CA ALA A 72 -25.96 -23.48 4.08
C ALA A 72 -27.48 -23.26 4.09
N ASP A 73 -28.13 -23.51 5.24
CA ASP A 73 -29.57 -23.29 5.43
C ASP A 73 -29.95 -21.78 5.37
N HIS A 74 -29.02 -20.89 5.74
CA HIS A 74 -29.13 -19.43 5.63
C HIS A 74 -28.26 -18.89 4.50
N ALA A 75 -28.56 -19.33 3.27
CA ALA A 75 -27.74 -19.06 2.08
C ALA A 75 -27.53 -17.55 1.81
N GLN A 76 -28.53 -16.70 2.08
CA GLN A 76 -28.47 -15.28 1.71
C GLN A 76 -27.53 -14.45 2.59
N GLU A 77 -27.59 -14.63 3.92
CA GLU A 77 -26.67 -13.94 4.86
C GLU A 77 -25.23 -14.44 4.69
N SER A 78 -25.06 -15.75 4.51
CA SER A 78 -23.76 -16.37 4.24
C SER A 78 -23.15 -15.88 2.94
N LEU A 79 -23.96 -15.66 1.90
CA LEU A 79 -23.53 -15.13 0.61
C LEU A 79 -23.10 -13.67 0.71
N ALA A 80 -23.86 -12.82 1.39
CA ALA A 80 -23.52 -11.40 1.56
C ALA A 80 -22.15 -11.22 2.25
N LEU A 81 -21.91 -11.97 3.33
CA LEU A 81 -20.61 -11.95 4.03
C LEU A 81 -19.46 -12.42 3.14
N LEU A 82 -19.66 -13.50 2.39
CA LEU A 82 -18.64 -14.05 1.50
C LEU A 82 -18.34 -13.13 0.31
N VAL A 83 -19.35 -12.45 -0.23
CA VAL A 83 -19.18 -11.43 -1.27
C VAL A 83 -18.39 -10.24 -0.74
N ASN A 84 -18.73 -9.71 0.44
CA ASN A 84 -17.99 -8.61 1.05
C ASN A 84 -16.53 -8.97 1.31
N ALA A 85 -16.26 -10.17 1.82
CA ALA A 85 -14.91 -10.66 2.01
C ALA A 85 -14.14 -10.81 0.68
N GLN A 86 -14.82 -11.25 -0.39
CA GLN A 86 -14.20 -11.36 -1.71
C GLN A 86 -13.90 -9.98 -2.33
N LEU A 87 -14.80 -9.01 -2.16
CA LEU A 87 -14.57 -7.62 -2.57
C LEU A 87 -13.36 -7.03 -1.84
N GLN A 88 -13.25 -7.25 -0.53
CA GLN A 88 -12.10 -6.78 0.23
C GLN A 88 -10.79 -7.39 -0.29
N ASN A 89 -10.73 -8.71 -0.48
CA ASN A 89 -9.54 -9.38 -1.03
C ASN A 89 -9.17 -8.84 -2.43
N ASN A 90 -10.16 -8.58 -3.29
CA ASN A 90 -9.93 -8.01 -4.61
C ASN A 90 -9.36 -6.58 -4.49
N ASN A 91 -9.87 -5.76 -3.58
CA ASN A 91 -9.35 -4.41 -3.35
C ASN A 91 -7.91 -4.43 -2.84
N GLU A 92 -7.57 -5.33 -1.92
CA GLU A 92 -6.20 -5.50 -1.42
C GLU A 92 -5.21 -5.91 -2.55
N GLU A 93 -5.61 -6.82 -3.43
CA GLU A 93 -4.81 -7.19 -4.61
C GLU A 93 -4.69 -6.02 -5.61
N ILE A 94 -5.75 -5.23 -5.81
CA ILE A 94 -5.69 -4.01 -6.65
C ILE A 94 -4.68 -3.01 -6.09
N GLU A 95 -4.72 -2.71 -4.79
CA GLU A 95 -3.77 -1.78 -4.15
C GLU A 95 -2.32 -2.27 -4.27
N LYS A 96 -2.11 -3.58 -4.12
CA LYS A 96 -0.81 -4.22 -4.32
C LYS A 96 -0.33 -4.08 -5.77
N PHE A 97 -1.17 -4.37 -6.75
CA PHE A 97 -0.82 -4.19 -8.16
C PHE A 97 -0.56 -2.73 -8.53
N GLN A 98 -1.34 -1.78 -8.00
CA GLN A 98 -1.08 -0.34 -8.17
C GLN A 98 0.28 0.08 -7.59
N THR A 99 0.63 -0.45 -6.41
CA THR A 99 1.93 -0.19 -5.78
C THR A 99 3.07 -0.74 -6.64
N GLN A 100 2.94 -1.97 -7.14
CA GLN A 100 3.92 -2.58 -8.05
C GLN A 100 4.06 -1.78 -9.35
N GLN A 101 2.93 -1.35 -9.94
CA GLN A 101 2.94 -0.55 -11.16
C GLN A 101 3.66 0.79 -10.96
N LYS A 102 3.44 1.45 -9.81
CA LYS A 102 4.17 2.67 -9.44
C LYS A 102 5.68 2.42 -9.33
N GLN A 103 6.09 1.34 -8.68
CA GLN A 103 7.51 0.96 -8.58
C GLN A 103 8.13 0.69 -9.95
N LEU A 104 7.42 0.00 -10.83
CA LEU A 104 7.87 -0.24 -12.21
C LEU A 104 7.99 1.07 -12.99
N HIS A 105 7.04 2.00 -12.83
CA HIS A 105 7.12 3.31 -13.46
C HIS A 105 8.33 4.12 -12.95
N ASP A 106 8.59 4.10 -11.65
CA ASP A 106 9.73 4.80 -11.06
C ASP A 106 11.05 4.18 -11.57
N LEU A 107 11.14 2.85 -11.65
CA LEU A 107 12.28 2.16 -12.25
C LEU A 107 12.46 2.53 -13.72
N GLN A 108 11.39 2.53 -14.51
CA GLN A 108 11.43 2.88 -15.92
C GLN A 108 11.96 4.31 -16.13
N LYS A 109 11.53 5.28 -15.31
CA LYS A 109 12.03 6.67 -15.34
C LYS A 109 13.53 6.77 -15.06
N ILE A 110 14.05 5.90 -14.21
CA ILE A 110 15.49 5.84 -13.90
C ILE A 110 16.25 5.27 -15.09
N LEU A 111 15.78 4.14 -15.63
CA LEU A 111 16.41 3.45 -16.75
C LEU A 111 16.42 4.29 -18.04
N THR A 112 15.39 5.10 -18.30
CA THR A 112 15.37 5.97 -19.48
C THR A 112 16.31 7.17 -19.37
N LYS A 113 16.87 7.45 -18.18
CA LYS A 113 17.71 8.63 -17.91
C LYS A 113 19.20 8.33 -17.76
N GLN A 114 19.59 7.07 -17.59
CA GLN A 114 20.99 6.62 -17.52
C GLN A 114 21.22 5.49 -18.51
N SER A 115 22.02 5.74 -19.55
CA SER A 115 22.38 4.74 -20.57
C SER A 115 23.36 3.67 -20.08
N ASN A 116 23.98 3.84 -18.91
CA ASN A 116 24.88 2.87 -18.27
C ASN A 116 24.53 2.75 -16.78
N LEU A 117 23.63 1.84 -16.42
CA LEU A 117 23.30 1.55 -15.01
C LEU A 117 23.95 0.22 -14.59
N GLU A 118 24.90 0.25 -13.66
CA GLU A 118 25.45 -0.96 -13.05
C GLU A 118 24.53 -1.45 -11.91
N LEU A 119 24.41 -2.77 -11.73
CA LEU A 119 23.55 -3.42 -10.72
C LEU A 119 23.88 -2.98 -9.27
N THR A 120 25.11 -2.50 -9.04
CA THR A 120 25.65 -1.95 -7.79
C THR A 120 25.02 -0.60 -7.40
N ASP A 121 24.48 0.17 -8.35
CA ASP A 121 23.81 1.44 -8.05
C ASP A 121 22.38 1.24 -7.52
N LEU A 122 21.68 0.20 -7.99
CA LEU A 122 20.33 -0.14 -7.52
C LEU A 122 20.32 -0.56 -6.04
N THR A 123 21.32 -1.32 -5.60
CA THR A 123 21.43 -1.79 -4.22
C THR A 123 21.74 -0.65 -3.25
N LYS A 124 22.63 0.28 -3.61
CA LYS A 124 22.92 1.49 -2.83
C LYS A 124 21.70 2.40 -2.66
N MET A 125 20.87 2.53 -3.69
CA MET A 125 19.64 3.31 -3.63
C MET A 125 18.59 2.66 -2.71
N MET A 126 18.44 1.33 -2.78
CA MET A 126 17.51 0.59 -1.91
C MET A 126 17.90 0.64 -0.43
N THR A 127 19.18 0.44 -0.10
CA THR A 127 19.63 0.50 1.30
C THR A 127 19.46 1.90 1.88
N ASN A 128 19.82 2.94 1.13
CA ASN A 128 19.76 4.32 1.62
C ASN A 128 18.32 4.82 1.80
N GLU A 129 17.37 4.39 0.98
CA GLU A 129 15.94 4.67 1.18
C GLU A 129 15.40 4.08 2.49
N THR A 130 15.84 2.87 2.89
CA THR A 130 15.40 2.26 4.16
C THR A 130 15.96 2.99 5.38
N ILE A 131 17.22 3.45 5.31
CA ILE A 131 17.87 4.22 6.36
C ILE A 131 17.17 5.56 6.54
N LEU A 132 16.91 6.29 5.44
CA LEU A 132 16.17 7.56 5.50
C LEU A 132 14.73 7.39 5.99
N LYS A 133 14.03 6.31 5.61
CA LYS A 133 12.69 6.02 6.15
C LYS A 133 12.71 5.82 7.66
N LYS A 134 13.67 5.05 8.20
CA LYS A 134 13.85 4.88 9.66
C LYS A 134 14.18 6.21 10.33
N PHE A 135 15.02 7.05 9.71
CA PHE A 135 15.38 8.37 10.22
C PHE A 135 14.16 9.31 10.28
N ARG A 136 13.39 9.43 9.19
CA ARG A 136 12.15 10.21 9.14
C ARG A 136 11.14 9.75 10.19
N ARG A 137 11.00 8.44 10.42
CA ARG A 137 10.14 7.92 11.50
C ARG A 137 10.60 8.36 12.88
N ARG A 138 11.90 8.28 13.18
CA ARG A 138 12.46 8.75 14.46
C ARG A 138 12.28 10.26 14.64
N MET A 139 12.45 11.02 13.57
CA MET A 139 12.20 12.46 13.55
C MET A 139 10.73 12.79 13.89
N LEU A 140 9.77 12.08 13.31
CA LEU A 140 8.35 12.28 13.62
C LEU A 140 8.06 12.04 15.10
N VAL A 141 8.59 10.95 15.67
CA VAL A 141 8.44 10.66 17.10
C VAL A 141 9.05 11.78 17.96
N TYR A 142 10.24 12.27 17.60
CA TYR A 142 10.88 13.38 18.32
C TYR A 142 10.05 14.68 18.22
N GLY A 143 9.48 14.98 17.05
CA GLY A 143 8.57 16.10 16.87
C GLY A 143 7.35 16.02 17.78
N LEU A 144 6.67 14.87 17.82
CA LEU A 144 5.52 14.65 18.70
C LEU A 144 5.86 14.83 20.19
N LEU A 145 7.08 14.45 20.61
CA LEU A 145 7.54 14.67 21.98
C LEU A 145 7.77 16.17 22.28
N LEU A 146 8.28 16.94 21.32
CA LEU A 146 8.41 18.39 21.47
C LEU A 146 7.03 19.06 21.56
N ASP A 147 6.09 18.67 20.69
CA ASP A 147 4.72 19.18 20.71
C ASP A 147 4.03 18.90 22.06
N ALA A 148 4.27 17.72 22.65
CA ALA A 148 3.76 17.39 23.99
C ALA A 148 4.34 18.30 25.08
N ILE A 149 5.63 18.62 25.01
CA ILE A 149 6.28 19.56 25.95
C ILE A 149 5.69 20.97 25.77
N GLU A 150 5.42 21.40 24.54
CA GLU A 150 4.75 22.68 24.27
C GLU A 150 3.38 22.74 24.94
N ILE A 151 2.55 21.72 24.74
CA ILE A 151 1.21 21.65 25.34
C ILE A 151 1.30 21.72 26.87
N ILE A 152 2.24 20.99 27.49
CA ILE A 152 2.47 21.04 28.94
C ILE A 152 2.87 22.45 29.38
N GLY A 153 3.77 23.11 28.65
CA GLY A 153 4.17 24.48 28.94
C GLY A 153 3.01 25.47 28.86
N ILE A 154 2.11 25.33 27.88
CA ILE A 154 0.93 26.19 27.71
C ILE A 154 -0.04 25.99 28.90
N ILE A 155 -0.26 24.73 29.30
CA ILE A 155 -1.10 24.39 30.45
C ILE A 155 -0.52 25.00 31.74
N LEU A 156 0.80 24.91 31.94
CA LEU A 156 1.48 25.50 33.09
C LEU A 156 1.39 27.03 33.09
N ALA A 157 1.55 27.67 31.95
CA ALA A 157 1.39 29.11 31.82
C ALA A 157 -0.03 29.55 32.22
N PHE A 158 -1.06 28.86 31.75
CA PHE A 158 -2.44 29.15 32.13
C PHE A 158 -2.70 28.91 33.62
N TYR A 159 -2.14 27.83 34.18
CA TYR A 159 -2.24 27.49 35.59
C TYR A 159 -1.63 28.56 36.50
N PHE A 160 -0.41 29.02 36.19
CA PHE A 160 0.25 30.07 36.96
C PHE A 160 -0.43 31.43 36.81
N GLY A 161 -0.93 31.74 35.62
CA GLY A 161 -1.72 32.96 35.38
C GLY A 161 -2.97 33.02 36.24
N LYS A 162 -3.70 31.91 36.39
CA LYS A 162 -4.90 31.84 37.26
C LYS A 162 -4.58 32.07 38.75
N ARG A 163 -3.34 31.84 39.19
CA ARG A 163 -2.87 32.09 40.57
C ARG A 163 -2.22 33.45 40.76
N GLY A 164 -2.14 34.29 39.72
CA GLY A 164 -1.44 35.58 39.78
C GLY A 164 0.08 35.45 39.94
N ASN A 165 0.67 34.32 39.51
CA ASN A 165 2.12 34.09 39.55
C ASN A 165 2.75 34.42 38.19
N ASP A 166 3.03 35.70 37.94
CA ASP A 166 3.60 36.17 36.67
C ASP A 166 4.99 35.59 36.39
N ILE A 167 5.81 35.37 37.43
CA ILE A 167 7.13 34.74 37.29
C ILE A 167 6.98 33.32 36.75
N GLY A 168 6.00 32.57 37.25
CA GLY A 168 5.69 31.21 36.77
C GLY A 168 5.23 31.19 35.31
N VAL A 169 4.43 32.18 34.90
CA VAL A 169 4.00 32.34 33.49
C VAL A 169 5.22 32.60 32.59
N ILE A 170 6.05 33.59 32.94
CA ILE A 170 7.25 33.94 32.16
C ILE A 170 8.20 32.76 32.05
N ALA A 171 8.45 32.05 33.16
CA ALA A 171 9.32 30.87 33.17
C ALA A 171 8.79 29.74 32.28
N SER A 172 7.49 29.42 32.37
CA SER A 172 6.88 28.35 31.55
C SER A 172 6.91 28.65 30.05
N VAL A 173 6.61 29.89 29.64
CA VAL A 173 6.69 30.33 28.24
C VAL A 173 8.15 30.39 27.77
N GLY A 174 9.06 30.90 28.59
CA GLY A 174 10.48 30.99 28.26
C GLY A 174 11.13 29.62 28.06
N ILE A 175 10.88 28.68 28.97
CA ILE A 175 11.39 27.29 28.86
C ILE A 175 10.81 26.61 27.61
N MET A 176 9.50 26.78 27.36
CA MET A 176 8.86 26.26 26.15
C MET A 176 9.57 26.76 24.89
N LEU A 177 9.70 28.07 24.71
CA LEU A 177 10.34 28.65 23.53
C LEU A 177 11.79 28.16 23.36
N LEU A 178 12.55 28.05 24.45
CA LEU A 178 13.92 27.55 24.42
C LEU A 178 13.99 26.08 23.96
N VAL A 179 13.13 25.22 24.49
CA VAL A 179 13.09 23.79 24.12
C VAL A 179 12.73 23.62 22.65
N VAL A 180 11.77 24.41 22.15
CA VAL A 180 11.32 24.34 20.76
C VAL A 180 12.41 24.82 19.80
N VAL A 181 12.98 25.99 20.05
CA VAL A 181 14.03 26.56 19.20
C VAL A 181 15.25 25.64 19.18
N PHE A 182 15.71 25.18 20.33
CA PHE A 182 16.87 24.30 20.41
C PHE A 182 16.59 22.91 19.85
N GLY A 183 15.41 22.34 20.11
CA GLY A 183 14.96 21.06 19.60
C GLY A 183 14.85 21.05 18.07
N ALA A 184 14.17 22.04 17.49
CA ALA A 184 14.03 22.21 16.05
C ALA A 184 15.39 22.43 15.38
N PHE A 185 16.28 23.21 15.99
CA PHE A 185 17.63 23.44 15.48
C PHE A 185 18.47 22.16 15.49
N LYS A 186 18.49 21.42 16.62
CA LYS A 186 19.17 20.13 16.75
C LYS A 186 18.66 19.11 15.74
N LEU A 187 17.35 19.02 15.57
CA LEU A 187 16.72 18.12 14.62
C LEU A 187 17.11 18.47 13.18
N SER A 188 17.04 19.75 12.82
CA SER A 188 17.43 20.25 11.50
C SER A 188 18.89 19.97 11.19
N LEU A 189 19.79 20.19 12.16
CA LEU A 189 21.21 19.86 12.04
C LEU A 189 21.45 18.35 11.91
N SER A 190 20.74 17.54 12.69
CA SER A 190 20.87 16.09 12.61
C SER A 190 20.41 15.56 11.26
N TYR A 191 19.33 16.10 10.70
CA TYR A 191 18.87 15.73 9.37
C TYR A 191 19.82 16.19 8.28
N TYR A 192 20.30 17.44 8.35
CA TYR A 192 21.28 17.99 7.40
C TYR A 192 22.53 17.11 7.27
N LYS A 193 23.01 16.53 8.38
CA LYS A 193 24.17 15.63 8.38
C LYS A 193 23.89 14.26 7.76
N ALA A 194 22.63 13.83 7.69
CA ALA A 194 22.22 12.51 7.23
C ALA A 194 21.80 12.46 5.76
N VAL A 195 21.70 13.61 5.07
CA VAL A 195 21.18 13.68 3.70
C VAL A 195 22.19 14.26 2.72
N ALA A 196 22.16 13.73 1.50
CA ALA A 196 22.76 14.29 0.31
C ALA A 196 21.71 14.37 -0.80
N TYR A 197 22.02 15.01 -1.93
CA TYR A 197 21.09 15.21 -3.03
C TYR A 197 21.69 14.81 -4.36
N VAL A 198 20.92 14.09 -5.16
CA VAL A 198 21.30 13.67 -6.51
C VAL A 198 20.62 14.59 -7.52
N CYS A 199 21.44 15.21 -8.40
CA CYS A 199 20.94 16.00 -9.51
C CYS A 199 20.28 15.10 -10.56
N PRO A 200 19.03 15.37 -10.98
CA PRO A 200 18.36 14.52 -11.95
C PRO A 200 18.88 14.70 -13.39
N HIS A 201 19.71 15.70 -13.67
CA HIS A 201 20.22 15.95 -15.04
C HIS A 201 21.58 15.32 -15.29
N CYS A 202 22.47 15.32 -14.29
CA CYS A 202 23.83 14.82 -14.45
C CYS A 202 24.20 13.71 -13.46
N GLY A 203 23.30 13.29 -12.56
CA GLY A 203 23.58 12.26 -11.55
C GLY A 203 24.55 12.69 -10.44
N HIS A 204 25.10 13.91 -10.50
CA HIS A 204 26.04 14.40 -9.49
C HIS A 204 25.39 14.46 -8.10
N THR A 205 26.07 13.88 -7.11
CA THR A 205 25.64 13.88 -5.71
C THR A 205 26.34 15.01 -4.96
N PHE A 206 25.58 15.86 -4.28
CA PHE A 206 26.11 17.02 -3.56
C PHE A 206 25.31 17.33 -2.30
N VAL A 207 25.91 18.13 -1.40
CA VAL A 207 25.25 18.66 -0.21
C VAL A 207 25.16 20.18 -0.38
N PRO A 208 23.96 20.79 -0.34
CA PRO A 208 23.82 22.23 -0.42
C PRO A 208 24.33 22.90 0.88
N SER A 209 24.55 24.21 0.83
CA SER A 209 24.82 24.98 2.06
C SER A 209 23.66 24.88 3.04
N PHE A 210 23.93 24.95 4.35
CA PHE A 210 22.90 24.84 5.37
C PHE A 210 21.73 25.83 5.18
N ARG A 211 22.03 27.08 4.80
CA ARG A 211 21.01 28.09 4.50
C ARG A 211 20.10 27.66 3.34
N THR A 212 20.68 27.14 2.26
CA THR A 212 19.92 26.65 1.11
C THR A 212 19.09 25.43 1.49
N PHE A 213 19.67 24.54 2.30
CA PHE A 213 18.96 23.40 2.87
C PHE A 213 17.77 23.82 3.74
N MET A 214 17.85 24.91 4.52
CA MET A 214 16.72 25.32 5.37
C MET A 214 15.57 25.94 4.56
N PHE A 215 15.89 26.79 3.57
CA PHE A 215 14.88 27.66 2.95
C PHE A 215 14.47 27.29 1.52
N ALA A 216 15.13 26.32 0.88
CA ALA A 216 14.71 25.88 -0.45
C ALA A 216 13.35 25.15 -0.41
N ALA A 217 12.52 25.39 -1.43
CA ALA A 217 11.28 24.67 -1.64
C ALA A 217 11.52 23.15 -1.70
N HIS A 218 10.72 22.37 -0.97
CA HIS A 218 10.94 20.93 -0.82
C HIS A 218 9.63 20.15 -0.68
N THR A 219 9.70 18.88 -1.02
CA THR A 219 8.74 17.83 -0.69
C THR A 219 9.44 16.79 0.20
N PRO A 220 8.75 15.80 0.78
CA PRO A 220 9.37 14.80 1.66
C PRO A 220 10.55 14.00 1.07
N LYS A 221 10.73 14.02 -0.26
CA LYS A 221 11.79 13.30 -0.97
C LYS A 221 12.67 14.15 -1.88
N MET A 222 12.31 15.41 -2.12
CA MET A 222 12.99 16.22 -3.12
C MET A 222 13.14 17.66 -2.64
N ARG A 223 14.21 18.32 -3.07
CA ARG A 223 14.46 19.74 -2.79
C ARG A 223 14.87 20.47 -4.04
N ARG A 224 14.29 21.65 -4.27
CA ARG A 224 14.62 22.47 -5.44
C ARG A 224 15.97 23.14 -5.23
N LEU A 225 17.01 22.59 -5.84
CA LEU A 225 18.41 22.98 -5.66
C LEU A 225 19.05 23.32 -7.01
N ARG A 226 20.10 24.14 -6.97
CA ARG A 226 20.98 24.36 -8.12
C ARG A 226 22.14 23.39 -8.03
N CYS A 227 22.34 22.57 -9.06
CA CYS A 227 23.45 21.62 -9.09
C CYS A 227 24.80 22.35 -9.18
N PRO A 228 25.82 22.01 -8.38
CA PRO A 228 27.14 22.62 -8.49
C PRO A 228 27.90 22.17 -9.74
N ASN A 229 27.55 21.01 -10.31
CA ASN A 229 28.22 20.44 -11.48
C ASN A 229 27.61 20.93 -12.82
N CYS A 230 26.30 20.78 -13.01
CA CYS A 230 25.64 21.17 -14.28
C CYS A 230 24.88 22.49 -14.21
N HIS A 231 24.90 23.18 -13.05
CA HIS A 231 24.26 24.49 -12.81
C HIS A 231 22.74 24.59 -13.02
N GLU A 232 22.10 23.48 -13.39
CA GLU A 232 20.66 23.35 -13.58
C GLU A 232 19.90 23.44 -12.24
N LYS A 233 18.76 24.13 -12.24
CA LYS A 233 17.95 24.34 -11.02
C LYS A 233 16.68 23.50 -11.09
N SER A 234 16.71 22.34 -10.45
CA SER A 234 15.61 21.38 -10.48
C SER A 234 15.38 20.72 -9.12
N TYR A 235 14.30 19.92 -9.02
CA TYR A 235 14.05 19.11 -7.84
C TYR A 235 15.06 17.97 -7.79
N CYS A 236 16.01 18.07 -6.87
CA CYS A 236 17.04 17.07 -6.63
C CYS A 236 16.53 16.03 -5.65
N LEU A 237 16.83 14.76 -5.92
CA LEU A 237 16.37 13.63 -5.12
C LEU A 237 17.19 13.53 -3.84
N GLU A 238 16.53 13.46 -2.69
CA GLU A 238 17.18 13.25 -1.41
C GLU A 238 17.64 11.79 -1.26
N VAL A 239 18.90 11.59 -0.89
CA VAL A 239 19.51 10.29 -0.63
C VAL A 239 20.23 10.29 0.71
N GLY A 240 20.29 9.11 1.35
CA GLY A 240 21.01 8.95 2.61
C GLY A 240 22.51 9.10 2.40
N ARG A 241 23.17 9.81 3.32
CA ARG A 241 24.63 9.94 3.38
C ARG A 241 25.27 8.78 4.14
#